data_AF-A0A2E7CWL1-F1
#
_entry.id   AF-A0A2E7CWL1-F1
#
_cell.length_a   1.000
_cell.length_b   1.000
_cell.length_c   1.000
_cell.angle_alpha   90.00
_cell.angle_beta   90.00
_cell.angle_gamma   90.00
#
_symmetry.space_group_name_H-M   'P 1'
#
loop_
_entity.id
_entity.type
_entity.pdbx_description
1 polymer ?
#
loop_
_entity_poly.entity_id
_entity_poly.type
_entity_poly.pdbx_seq_one_letter_code
_entity_poly.pdbx_strand_id
1 'polypeptide(L)'
;MRFLAIILLYLYFLLSTKAQSIDVLFIGNSYTYYNNLPQLLSDIALSFGDTVNTESSTPGGASFYGHVNNATTLAKINQQPWDYVVLQDQSQKPSLSPSYVATNVFPYATQLVNSIELNSSCSEPVFYMTWGRKNGDANNCAAYPPVCTYLGMQQRLRESYLEMGITNNATVSPVGIAWKNFMEIDSITDLYNPDESHPSIYGSYLAACTFYATIFKKSPIGSTFIPSQIDLVTGHLIQEVASNTVLDSLSTWNVFNADFSADTTSNPVSFTNLSSNYDSLVWFFGDGNSSLDNDPNHSYNSAGSFQIQLVIYTNDGCLTDTVSYSYNISFSNKLDEQQSKGIYIFPNPFSNLITINIPDSHKSFRIEFYDFSGQLIKISHKNSIDVSNFKSGLYYLKTYFGNDVFTTKVVKI
;
A
#
# COMPACT_ATOMS: atom_id res chain seq x y z
N MET A 1 -45.14 33.37 11.27
CA MET A 1 -44.47 32.25 10.58
C MET A 1 -43.40 32.81 9.65
N ARG A 2 -42.13 32.82 10.07
CA ARG A 2 -40.99 33.11 9.20
C ARG A 2 -40.24 31.80 9.03
N PHE A 3 -40.22 31.26 7.82
CA PHE A 3 -39.43 30.07 7.47
C PHE A 3 -37.95 30.47 7.42
N LEU A 4 -37.14 29.87 8.28
CA LEU A 4 -35.69 29.93 8.21
C LEU A 4 -35.24 28.87 7.19
N ALA A 5 -34.76 29.29 6.02
CA ALA A 5 -34.15 28.39 5.06
C ALA A 5 -32.71 28.08 5.55
N ILE A 6 -32.48 26.84 5.97
CA ILE A 6 -31.15 26.32 6.25
C ILE A 6 -30.53 25.97 4.89
N ILE A 7 -29.60 26.80 4.43
CA ILE A 7 -28.75 26.50 3.28
C ILE A 7 -27.66 25.56 3.77
N LEU A 8 -27.80 24.27 3.48
CA LEU A 8 -26.72 23.29 3.60
C LEU A 8 -25.71 23.58 2.48
N LEU A 9 -24.58 24.20 2.83
CA LEU A 9 -23.41 24.28 1.96
C LEU A 9 -22.77 22.88 1.90
N TYR A 10 -23.04 22.14 0.82
CA TYR A 10 -22.21 20.99 0.47
C TYR A 10 -20.87 21.51 -0.04
N LEU A 11 -19.86 21.47 0.83
CA LEU A 11 -18.48 21.69 0.44
C LEU A 11 -18.03 20.46 -0.38
N TYR A 12 -18.20 20.52 -1.69
CA TYR A 12 -17.49 19.60 -2.58
C TYR A 12 -16.00 19.95 -2.49
N PHE A 13 -15.23 19.15 -1.74
CA PHE A 13 -13.79 19.14 -1.87
C PHE A 13 -13.48 18.62 -3.28
N LEU A 14 -13.26 19.54 -4.22
CA LEU A 14 -12.48 19.23 -5.41
C LEU A 14 -11.11 18.80 -4.90
N LEU A 15 -10.76 17.53 -5.08
CA LEU A 15 -9.40 17.03 -4.97
C LEU A 15 -8.57 17.73 -6.05
N SER A 16 -8.15 18.96 -5.75
CA SER A 16 -7.07 19.61 -6.46
C SER A 16 -5.81 18.84 -6.09
N THR A 17 -5.37 17.91 -6.94
CA THR A 17 -3.99 17.43 -6.90
C THR A 17 -3.10 18.66 -7.09
N LYS A 18 -2.53 19.17 -6.00
CA LYS A 18 -1.60 20.30 -6.08
C LYS A 18 -0.42 19.85 -6.94
N ALA A 19 -0.10 20.64 -7.95
CA ALA A 19 1.15 20.52 -8.70
C ALA A 19 2.31 20.43 -7.70
N GLN A 20 3.12 19.39 -7.83
CA GLN A 20 4.32 19.19 -7.01
C GLN A 20 5.54 19.62 -7.82
N SER A 21 6.50 20.27 -7.16
CA SER A 21 7.82 20.55 -7.73
C SER A 21 8.83 19.77 -6.91
N ILE A 22 9.62 18.93 -7.57
CA ILE A 22 10.63 18.09 -6.92
C ILE A 22 12.00 18.26 -7.57
N ASP A 23 13.05 18.23 -6.76
CA ASP A 23 14.44 18.28 -7.20
C ASP A 23 15.07 16.87 -7.09
N VAL A 24 15.55 16.35 -8.21
CA VAL A 24 16.07 14.97 -8.31
C VAL A 24 17.50 14.96 -8.84
N LEU A 25 18.42 14.36 -8.08
CA LEU A 25 19.78 14.11 -8.53
C LEU A 25 19.94 12.67 -8.99
N PHE A 26 20.40 12.47 -10.22
CA PHE A 26 20.73 11.15 -10.75
C PHE A 26 22.23 10.86 -10.67
N ILE A 27 22.60 9.83 -9.91
CA ILE A 27 23.96 9.31 -9.82
C ILE A 27 24.01 7.94 -10.48
N GLY A 28 24.75 7.83 -11.58
CA GLY A 28 24.78 6.59 -12.34
C GLY A 28 25.76 6.59 -13.50
N ASN A 29 25.34 6.02 -14.63
CA ASN A 29 26.19 5.90 -15.81
C ASN A 29 25.34 5.92 -17.10
N SER A 30 25.74 5.14 -18.10
CA SER A 30 25.07 5.06 -19.40
C SER A 30 23.62 4.61 -19.32
N TYR A 31 23.23 3.78 -18.35
CA TYR A 31 21.83 3.40 -18.19
C TYR A 31 20.94 4.60 -17.80
N THR A 32 21.53 5.61 -17.17
CA THR A 32 20.85 6.86 -16.83
C THR A 32 20.91 7.88 -17.97
N TYR A 33 22.09 8.14 -18.58
CA TYR A 33 22.16 9.22 -19.58
C TYR A 33 21.60 8.82 -20.96
N TYR A 34 21.47 7.52 -21.27
CA TYR A 34 20.91 7.08 -22.56
C TYR A 34 19.46 7.57 -22.71
N ASN A 35 19.16 8.08 -23.90
CA ASN A 35 17.89 8.72 -24.24
C ASN A 35 17.46 9.86 -23.28
N ASN A 36 18.40 10.38 -22.49
CA ASN A 36 18.16 11.40 -21.47
C ASN A 36 17.01 11.04 -20.51
N LEU A 37 17.15 9.93 -19.79
CA LEU A 37 16.16 9.45 -18.83
C LEU A 37 15.67 10.52 -17.82
N PRO A 38 16.53 11.39 -17.24
CA PRO A 38 16.06 12.46 -16.37
C PRO A 38 15.09 13.43 -17.06
N GLN A 39 15.33 13.75 -18.34
CA GLN A 39 14.40 14.59 -19.11
C GLN A 39 13.09 13.86 -19.39
N LEU A 40 13.12 12.56 -19.72
CA LEU A 40 11.89 11.78 -19.94
C LEU A 40 11.00 11.77 -18.68
N LEU A 41 11.58 11.64 -17.50
CA LEU A 41 10.85 11.76 -16.23
C LEU A 41 10.21 13.16 -16.10
N SER A 42 10.99 14.20 -16.40
CA SER A 42 10.53 15.59 -16.31
C SER A 42 9.37 15.86 -17.27
N ASP A 43 9.43 15.34 -18.50
CA ASP A 43 8.37 15.49 -19.50
C ASP A 43 7.09 14.74 -19.11
N ILE A 44 7.20 13.55 -18.51
CA ILE A 44 6.05 12.81 -17.97
C ILE A 44 5.40 13.61 -16.84
N ALA A 45 6.19 14.12 -15.88
CA ALA A 45 5.66 14.90 -14.77
C ALA A 45 4.95 16.18 -15.25
N LEU A 46 5.57 16.91 -16.18
CA LEU A 46 4.98 18.10 -16.81
C LEU A 46 3.63 17.80 -17.47
N SER A 47 3.47 16.61 -18.06
CA SER A 47 2.21 16.19 -18.68
C SER A 47 1.03 16.10 -17.70
N PHE A 48 1.31 15.93 -16.40
CA PHE A 48 0.33 15.91 -15.30
C PHE A 48 0.29 17.22 -14.51
N GLY A 49 1.07 18.22 -14.91
CA GLY A 49 1.20 19.50 -14.20
C GLY A 49 2.15 19.46 -13.01
N ASP A 50 2.88 18.37 -12.80
CA ASP A 50 3.99 18.31 -11.85
C ASP A 50 5.28 18.86 -12.50
N THR A 51 6.30 19.15 -11.70
CA THR A 51 7.60 19.65 -12.16
C THR A 51 8.71 18.84 -11.51
N VAL A 52 9.68 18.42 -12.32
CA VAL A 52 10.90 17.74 -11.85
C VAL A 52 12.08 18.56 -12.35
N ASN A 53 12.90 19.08 -11.44
CA ASN A 53 14.19 19.65 -11.82
C ASN A 53 15.24 18.57 -11.61
N THR A 54 16.09 18.35 -12.61
CA THR A 54 17.07 17.26 -12.56
C THR A 54 18.49 17.75 -12.71
N GLU A 55 19.39 17.17 -11.92
CA GLU A 55 20.82 17.18 -12.15
C GLU A 55 21.34 15.74 -12.27
N SER A 56 22.54 15.58 -12.83
CA SER A 56 23.12 14.23 -12.95
C SER A 56 24.65 14.17 -12.88
N SER A 57 25.17 13.09 -12.29
CA SER A 57 26.58 12.68 -12.38
C SER A 57 26.62 11.28 -12.96
N THR A 58 26.89 11.17 -14.27
CA THR A 58 26.77 9.90 -15.00
C THR A 58 28.02 9.51 -15.80
N PRO A 59 29.21 9.35 -15.19
CA PRO A 59 30.38 8.88 -15.92
C PRO A 59 30.13 7.47 -16.50
N GLY A 60 30.53 7.24 -17.75
CA GLY A 60 30.31 5.96 -18.42
C GLY A 60 30.89 4.77 -17.64
N GLY A 61 30.08 3.72 -17.45
CA GLY A 61 30.48 2.50 -16.73
C GLY A 61 30.75 2.66 -15.23
N ALA A 62 30.44 3.82 -14.63
CA ALA A 62 30.67 4.05 -13.21
C ALA A 62 29.92 3.05 -12.33
N SER A 63 30.57 2.60 -11.26
CA SER A 63 29.95 1.83 -10.18
C SER A 63 29.81 2.69 -8.93
N PHE A 64 29.11 2.21 -7.90
CA PHE A 64 29.05 2.89 -6.59
C PHE A 64 30.44 3.19 -6.03
N TYR A 65 31.38 2.23 -6.10
CA TYR A 65 32.79 2.48 -5.75
C TYR A 65 33.39 3.69 -6.51
N GLY A 66 33.07 3.81 -7.80
CA GLY A 66 33.56 4.91 -8.62
C GLY A 66 32.97 6.25 -8.16
N HIS A 67 31.67 6.27 -7.85
CA HIS A 67 30.98 7.47 -7.36
C HIS A 67 31.45 7.94 -6.00
N VAL A 68 31.66 7.02 -5.05
CA VAL A 68 32.20 7.35 -3.71
C VAL A 68 33.56 8.06 -3.80
N ASN A 69 34.36 7.74 -4.83
CA ASN A 69 35.67 8.34 -5.04
C ASN A 69 35.67 9.47 -6.09
N ASN A 70 34.49 9.91 -6.57
CA ASN A 70 34.37 10.91 -7.61
C ASN A 70 33.98 12.27 -7.01
N ALA A 71 34.93 13.21 -7.01
CA ALA A 71 34.74 14.54 -6.44
C ALA A 71 33.54 15.30 -7.05
N THR A 72 33.27 15.14 -8.35
CA THR A 72 32.12 15.76 -9.02
C THR A 72 30.80 15.19 -8.49
N THR A 73 30.73 13.88 -8.27
CA THR A 73 29.53 13.23 -7.71
C THR A 73 29.27 13.74 -6.30
N LEU A 74 30.29 13.74 -5.44
CA LEU A 74 30.16 14.23 -4.06
C LEU A 74 29.81 15.72 -4.02
N ALA A 75 30.36 16.54 -4.93
CA ALA A 75 30.00 17.94 -5.03
C ALA A 75 28.53 18.14 -5.43
N LYS A 76 27.98 17.30 -6.32
CA LYS A 76 26.54 17.35 -6.68
C LYS A 76 25.63 16.91 -5.53
N ILE A 77 26.01 15.87 -4.78
CA ILE A 77 25.27 15.49 -3.57
C ILE A 77 25.17 16.69 -2.60
N ASN A 78 26.27 17.40 -2.39
CA ASN A 78 26.34 18.55 -1.48
C ASN A 78 25.90 19.89 -2.10
N GLN A 79 25.38 19.88 -3.33
CA GLN A 79 25.04 21.12 -4.03
C GLN A 79 23.82 21.81 -3.42
N GLN A 80 22.84 21.03 -2.98
CA GLN A 80 21.61 21.46 -2.33
C GLN A 80 20.95 20.29 -1.61
N PRO A 81 19.98 20.52 -0.71
CA PRO A 81 19.04 19.49 -0.28
C PRO A 81 18.25 19.01 -1.50
N TRP A 82 18.29 17.71 -1.78
CA TRP A 82 17.51 17.09 -2.85
C TRP A 82 16.24 16.49 -2.26
N ASP A 83 15.13 16.44 -3.01
CA ASP A 83 13.99 15.64 -2.58
C ASP A 83 14.32 14.14 -2.75
N TYR A 84 14.92 13.80 -3.89
CA TYR A 84 15.34 12.44 -4.20
C TYR A 84 16.75 12.39 -4.78
N VAL A 85 17.54 11.39 -4.38
CA VAL A 85 18.83 11.08 -5.00
C VAL A 85 18.81 9.66 -5.54
N VAL A 86 18.76 9.53 -6.86
CA VAL A 86 18.72 8.24 -7.56
C VAL A 86 20.13 7.65 -7.64
N LEU A 87 20.28 6.42 -7.15
CA LEU A 87 21.53 5.67 -7.08
C LEU A 87 21.51 4.45 -8.01
N GLN A 88 22.37 4.47 -9.02
CA GLN A 88 22.53 3.40 -9.99
C GLN A 88 23.96 2.84 -9.95
N ASP A 89 24.11 1.53 -9.73
CA ASP A 89 25.43 0.87 -9.85
C ASP A 89 25.74 0.50 -11.31
N GLN A 90 26.91 -0.07 -11.55
CA GLN A 90 27.27 -0.64 -12.85
C GLN A 90 26.35 -1.82 -13.20
N SER A 91 25.94 -1.90 -14.47
CA SER A 91 24.88 -2.79 -14.98
C SER A 91 24.97 -4.29 -14.61
N GLN A 92 26.17 -4.81 -14.37
CA GLN A 92 26.41 -6.22 -14.06
C GLN A 92 26.67 -6.45 -12.57
N LYS A 93 27.33 -5.51 -11.88
CA LYS A 93 27.89 -5.75 -10.54
C LYS A 93 26.85 -6.22 -9.50
N PRO A 94 25.66 -5.61 -9.38
CA PRO A 94 24.63 -6.09 -8.44
C PRO A 94 24.02 -7.45 -8.83
N SER A 95 24.27 -7.95 -10.05
CA SER A 95 23.77 -9.26 -10.48
C SER A 95 24.73 -10.42 -10.18
N LEU A 96 25.97 -10.13 -9.79
CA LEU A 96 27.00 -11.15 -9.55
C LEU A 96 26.75 -11.93 -8.25
N SER A 97 27.68 -12.80 -7.89
CA SER A 97 27.52 -13.69 -6.72
C SER A 97 27.27 -12.90 -5.43
N PRO A 98 26.49 -13.45 -4.48
CA PRO A 98 26.24 -12.79 -3.20
C PRO A 98 27.53 -12.32 -2.47
N SER A 99 28.60 -13.13 -2.52
CA SER A 99 29.89 -12.77 -1.94
C SER A 99 30.56 -11.59 -2.65
N TYR A 100 30.45 -11.50 -3.97
CA TYR A 100 30.95 -10.36 -4.74
C TYR A 100 30.18 -9.10 -4.35
N VAL A 101 28.85 -9.15 -4.37
CA VAL A 101 27.98 -8.00 -4.09
C VAL A 101 28.20 -7.50 -2.67
N ALA A 102 28.23 -8.40 -1.68
CA ALA A 102 28.47 -8.05 -0.28
C ALA A 102 29.81 -7.31 -0.06
N THR A 103 30.82 -7.60 -0.88
CA THR A 103 32.15 -6.99 -0.75
C THR A 103 32.31 -5.73 -1.60
N ASN A 104 31.73 -5.72 -2.81
CA ASN A 104 32.08 -4.74 -3.86
C ASN A 104 30.94 -3.78 -4.23
N VAL A 105 29.74 -3.97 -3.66
CA VAL A 105 28.55 -3.17 -3.97
C VAL A 105 27.98 -2.57 -2.69
N PHE A 106 27.52 -3.40 -1.75
CA PHE A 106 26.80 -2.93 -0.55
C PHE A 106 27.56 -1.88 0.28
N PRO A 107 28.87 -2.03 0.57
CA PRO A 107 29.57 -1.03 1.38
C PRO A 107 29.63 0.35 0.72
N TYR A 108 29.60 0.41 -0.61
CA TYR A 108 29.65 1.68 -1.35
C TYR A 108 28.24 2.26 -1.57
N ALA A 109 27.22 1.42 -1.66
CA ALA A 109 25.83 1.85 -1.61
C ALA A 109 25.56 2.59 -0.29
N THR A 110 25.92 1.98 0.85
CA THR A 110 25.78 2.61 2.18
C THR A 110 26.58 3.90 2.31
N GLN A 111 27.81 3.97 1.79
CA GLN A 111 28.58 5.21 1.83
C GLN A 111 27.94 6.35 1.03
N LEU A 112 27.30 6.05 -0.11
CA LEU A 112 26.56 7.05 -0.87
C LEU A 112 25.30 7.50 -0.14
N VAL A 113 24.52 6.59 0.43
CA VAL A 113 23.35 6.92 1.26
C VAL A 113 23.75 7.80 2.43
N ASN A 114 24.77 7.42 3.20
CA ASN A 114 25.28 8.24 4.30
C ASN A 114 25.72 9.63 3.82
N SER A 115 26.30 9.75 2.62
CA SER A 115 26.71 11.06 2.07
C SER A 115 25.50 11.93 1.71
N ILE A 116 24.39 11.33 1.28
CA ILE A 116 23.12 12.01 0.99
C ILE A 116 22.50 12.51 2.29
N GLU A 117 22.36 11.64 3.29
CA GLU A 117 21.78 11.96 4.60
C GLU A 117 22.60 13.00 5.36
N LEU A 118 23.93 12.96 5.25
CA LEU A 118 24.82 13.98 5.83
C LEU A 118 24.62 15.37 5.22
N ASN A 119 24.23 15.44 3.94
CA ASN A 119 23.87 16.70 3.29
C ASN A 119 22.48 17.17 3.73
N SER A 120 21.50 16.25 3.76
CA SER A 120 20.14 16.53 4.22
C SER A 120 19.45 15.23 4.61
N SER A 121 19.02 15.12 5.87
CA SER A 121 18.23 13.97 6.31
C SER A 121 16.83 13.93 5.69
N CYS A 122 16.35 15.03 5.10
CA CYS A 122 15.10 15.06 4.34
C CYS A 122 15.19 14.41 2.95
N SER A 123 16.40 14.13 2.44
CA SER A 123 16.61 13.62 1.09
C SER A 123 16.39 12.12 1.02
N GLU A 124 15.49 11.65 0.16
CA GLU A 124 15.21 10.22 -0.01
C GLU A 124 16.18 9.58 -1.01
N PRO A 125 17.03 8.62 -0.58
CA PRO A 125 17.81 7.83 -1.52
C PRO A 125 16.90 6.87 -2.29
N VAL A 126 17.08 6.79 -3.61
CA VAL A 126 16.29 5.89 -4.48
C VAL A 126 17.23 4.98 -5.24
N PHE A 127 17.26 3.70 -4.88
CA PHE A 127 17.99 2.71 -5.66
C PHE A 127 17.29 2.43 -6.99
N TYR A 128 18.00 2.68 -8.09
CA TYR A 128 17.54 2.38 -9.45
C TYR A 128 17.79 0.90 -9.74
N MET A 129 16.80 0.04 -9.49
CA MET A 129 16.88 -1.37 -9.87
C MET A 129 16.95 -1.50 -11.40
N THR A 130 18.15 -1.76 -11.92
CA THR A 130 18.37 -1.95 -13.36
C THR A 130 17.82 -3.27 -13.87
N TRP A 131 17.90 -3.49 -15.18
CA TRP A 131 17.50 -4.73 -15.84
C TRP A 131 18.68 -5.66 -16.14
N GLY A 132 18.40 -6.96 -16.25
CA GLY A 132 19.33 -7.95 -16.78
C GLY A 132 19.61 -7.71 -18.26
N ARG A 133 20.77 -8.13 -18.76
CA ARG A 133 21.07 -8.07 -20.20
C ARG A 133 20.18 -9.02 -20.99
N LYS A 134 19.89 -8.69 -22.25
CA LYS A 134 18.91 -9.42 -23.09
C LYS A 134 19.14 -10.93 -23.12
N ASN A 135 20.40 -11.34 -23.21
CA ASN A 135 20.82 -12.75 -23.25
C ASN A 135 21.58 -13.18 -21.97
N GLY A 136 21.46 -12.44 -20.87
CA GLY A 136 22.28 -12.62 -19.68
C GLY A 136 23.70 -12.08 -19.84
N ASP A 137 24.58 -12.42 -18.89
CA ASP A 137 25.97 -12.00 -18.82
C ASP A 137 26.91 -13.16 -19.20
N ALA A 138 27.12 -13.34 -20.50
CA ALA A 138 27.98 -14.39 -21.03
C ALA A 138 29.42 -14.35 -20.48
N ASN A 139 29.93 -13.16 -20.16
CA ASN A 139 31.29 -12.98 -19.66
C ASN A 139 31.46 -13.52 -18.22
N ASN A 140 30.43 -13.39 -17.39
CA ASN A 140 30.45 -13.86 -16.01
C ASN A 140 29.73 -15.21 -15.80
N CYS A 141 29.01 -15.69 -16.81
CA CYS A 141 28.25 -16.95 -16.80
C CYS A 141 29.08 -18.15 -16.34
N ALA A 142 30.32 -18.31 -16.84
CA ALA A 142 31.17 -19.45 -16.47
C ALA A 142 31.56 -19.43 -14.98
N ALA A 143 31.80 -18.24 -14.41
CA ALA A 143 32.16 -18.09 -13.01
C ALA A 143 30.94 -18.10 -12.08
N TYR A 144 29.78 -17.66 -12.59
CA TYR A 144 28.54 -17.58 -11.83
C TYR A 144 27.33 -17.91 -12.72
N PRO A 145 26.95 -19.21 -12.83
CA PRO A 145 25.93 -19.66 -13.77
C PRO A 145 24.54 -18.98 -13.70
N PRO A 146 24.05 -18.46 -12.55
CA PRO A 146 22.77 -17.77 -12.52
C PRO A 146 22.68 -16.59 -13.50
N VAL A 147 23.78 -15.88 -13.77
CA VAL A 147 23.73 -14.73 -14.71
C VAL A 147 23.77 -15.13 -16.18
N CYS A 148 23.87 -16.42 -16.52
CA CYS A 148 23.89 -16.88 -17.92
C CYS A 148 22.60 -16.57 -18.70
N THR A 149 21.51 -16.21 -18.02
CA THR A 149 20.21 -15.93 -18.65
C THR A 149 19.69 -14.58 -18.18
N TYR A 150 18.81 -13.96 -18.98
CA TYR A 150 18.10 -12.75 -18.55
C TYR A 150 17.38 -12.96 -17.20
N LEU A 151 16.59 -14.03 -17.07
CA LEU A 151 15.79 -14.27 -15.87
C LEU A 151 16.65 -14.45 -14.62
N GLY A 152 17.73 -15.22 -14.72
CA GLY A 152 18.63 -15.42 -13.59
C GLY A 152 19.38 -14.14 -13.23
N MET A 153 19.83 -13.35 -14.22
CA MET A 153 20.45 -12.05 -13.97
C MET A 153 19.47 -11.05 -13.35
N GLN A 154 18.22 -10.99 -13.83
CA GLN A 154 17.18 -10.11 -13.29
C GLN A 154 16.81 -10.48 -11.86
N GLN A 155 16.72 -11.77 -11.56
CA GLN A 155 16.48 -12.25 -10.19
C GLN A 155 17.59 -11.80 -9.25
N ARG A 156 18.86 -11.90 -9.67
CA ARG A 156 19.99 -11.42 -8.89
C ARG A 156 19.96 -9.92 -8.64
N LEU A 157 19.69 -9.14 -9.68
CA LEU A 157 19.51 -7.68 -9.55
C LEU A 157 18.41 -7.36 -8.55
N ARG A 158 17.25 -8.01 -8.66
CA ARG A 158 16.12 -7.81 -7.74
C ARG A 158 16.55 -8.03 -6.29
N GLU A 159 17.15 -9.17 -5.99
CA GLU A 159 17.57 -9.50 -4.63
C GLU A 159 18.56 -8.49 -4.07
N SER A 160 19.58 -8.12 -4.84
CA SER A 160 20.60 -7.18 -4.39
C SER A 160 20.06 -5.76 -4.21
N TYR A 161 19.17 -5.29 -5.08
CA TYR A 161 18.57 -3.96 -4.94
C TYR A 161 17.56 -3.88 -3.79
N LEU A 162 16.77 -4.94 -3.55
CA LEU A 162 15.88 -4.99 -2.38
C LEU A 162 16.67 -5.03 -1.06
N GLU A 163 17.76 -5.80 -0.99
CA GLU A 163 18.65 -5.80 0.16
C GLU A 163 19.23 -4.41 0.41
N MET A 164 19.69 -3.70 -0.63
CA MET A 164 20.19 -2.33 -0.50
C MET A 164 19.11 -1.37 -0.02
N GLY A 165 17.89 -1.47 -0.55
CA GLY A 165 16.76 -0.65 -0.06
C GLY A 165 16.50 -0.87 1.42
N ILE A 166 16.34 -2.11 1.85
CA ILE A 166 16.03 -2.45 3.25
C ILE A 166 17.17 -2.06 4.19
N THR A 167 18.41 -2.40 3.86
CA THR A 167 19.58 -2.17 4.75
C THR A 167 19.96 -0.70 4.90
N ASN A 168 19.51 0.16 3.98
CA ASN A 168 19.77 1.60 4.02
C ASN A 168 18.48 2.44 4.19
N ASN A 169 17.36 1.82 4.59
CA ASN A 169 16.06 2.48 4.73
C ASN A 169 15.70 3.39 3.53
N ALA A 170 15.95 2.88 2.32
CA ALA A 170 15.88 3.64 1.08
C ALA A 170 14.85 3.03 0.12
N THR A 171 14.20 3.90 -0.65
CA THR A 171 13.28 3.49 -1.71
C THR A 171 14.00 2.73 -2.83
N VAL A 172 13.31 1.78 -3.46
CA VAL A 172 13.77 1.10 -4.68
C VAL A 172 12.83 1.42 -5.83
N SER A 173 13.33 1.98 -6.93
CA SER A 173 12.57 2.09 -8.18
C SER A 173 12.69 0.78 -8.98
N PRO A 174 11.61 0.00 -9.15
CA PRO A 174 11.67 -1.39 -9.64
C PRO A 174 11.72 -1.49 -11.17
N VAL A 175 12.53 -0.66 -11.83
CA VAL A 175 12.59 -0.59 -13.32
C VAL A 175 12.90 -1.95 -13.94
N GLY A 176 13.82 -2.72 -13.36
CA GLY A 176 14.13 -4.07 -13.85
C GLY A 176 12.96 -5.05 -13.77
N ILE A 177 12.04 -4.88 -12.83
CA ILE A 177 10.81 -5.69 -12.74
C ILE A 177 9.79 -5.20 -13.75
N ALA A 178 9.63 -3.89 -13.94
CA ALA A 178 8.77 -3.35 -14.98
C ALA A 178 9.23 -3.83 -16.37
N TRP A 179 10.55 -3.87 -16.58
CA TRP A 179 11.19 -4.42 -17.78
C TRP A 179 10.83 -5.89 -18.00
N LYS A 180 10.97 -6.72 -16.97
CA LYS A 180 10.61 -8.15 -17.01
C LYS A 180 9.12 -8.32 -17.36
N ASN A 181 8.24 -7.61 -16.65
CA ASN A 181 6.80 -7.69 -16.83
C ASN A 181 6.38 -7.25 -18.23
N PHE A 182 7.01 -6.20 -18.78
CA PHE A 182 6.73 -5.75 -20.13
C PHE A 182 7.08 -6.83 -21.16
N MET A 183 8.28 -7.43 -21.07
CA MET A 183 8.69 -8.50 -22.01
C MET A 183 7.85 -9.77 -21.91
N GLU A 184 7.19 -10.02 -20.77
CA GLU A 184 6.24 -11.12 -20.61
C GLU A 184 4.91 -10.86 -21.32
N ILE A 185 4.52 -9.58 -21.48
CA ILE A 185 3.28 -9.15 -22.12
C ILE A 185 3.49 -8.90 -23.62
N ASP A 186 4.56 -8.20 -23.98
CA ASP A 186 4.93 -7.89 -25.35
C ASP A 186 6.34 -8.38 -25.67
N SER A 187 6.41 -9.38 -26.55
CA SER A 187 7.66 -10.00 -27.01
C SER A 187 8.18 -9.39 -28.32
N ILE A 188 7.46 -8.44 -28.92
CA ILE A 188 7.81 -7.83 -30.21
C ILE A 188 8.62 -6.56 -29.99
N THR A 189 8.20 -5.70 -29.07
CA THR A 189 8.90 -4.43 -28.80
C THR A 189 10.23 -4.69 -28.10
N ASP A 190 11.32 -4.25 -28.74
CA ASP A 190 12.66 -4.41 -28.19
C ASP A 190 13.00 -3.25 -27.24
N LEU A 191 13.04 -3.55 -25.94
CA LEU A 191 13.45 -2.59 -24.93
C LEU A 191 14.97 -2.31 -24.97
N TYR A 192 15.74 -3.11 -25.71
CA TYR A 192 17.19 -2.98 -25.80
C TYR A 192 17.63 -2.27 -27.08
N ASN A 193 18.76 -1.58 -27.00
CA ASN A 193 19.57 -1.28 -28.17
C ASN A 193 20.17 -2.57 -28.75
N PRO A 194 20.71 -2.51 -30.00
CA PRO A 194 21.36 -3.66 -30.62
C PRO A 194 22.56 -4.23 -29.86
N ASP A 195 23.09 -3.52 -28.86
CA ASP A 195 24.16 -4.00 -27.98
C ASP A 195 23.67 -4.92 -26.84
N GLU A 196 22.37 -5.20 -26.79
CA GLU A 196 21.74 -6.15 -25.86
C GLU A 196 21.86 -5.77 -24.37
N SER A 197 22.25 -4.52 -24.09
CA SER A 197 22.49 -4.02 -22.73
C SER A 197 21.81 -2.67 -22.51
N HIS A 198 22.13 -1.66 -23.33
CA HIS A 198 21.61 -0.31 -23.17
C HIS A 198 20.13 -0.23 -23.58
N PRO A 199 19.37 0.74 -23.04
CA PRO A 199 17.96 0.84 -23.35
C PRO A 199 17.73 1.46 -24.73
N SER A 200 16.78 0.90 -25.47
CA SER A 200 16.12 1.61 -26.57
C SER A 200 15.26 2.75 -25.99
N ILE A 201 14.65 3.56 -26.85
CA ILE A 201 13.71 4.60 -26.40
C ILE A 201 12.52 4.00 -25.63
N TYR A 202 12.07 2.78 -25.98
CA TYR A 202 11.01 2.07 -25.26
C TYR A 202 11.45 1.71 -23.84
N GLY A 203 12.67 1.17 -23.69
CA GLY A 203 13.25 0.84 -22.39
C GLY A 203 13.45 2.07 -21.49
N SER A 204 13.94 3.18 -22.05
CA SER A 204 14.10 4.44 -21.32
C SER A 204 12.76 5.06 -20.93
N TYR A 205 11.74 4.99 -21.80
CA TYR A 205 10.40 5.47 -21.47
C TYR A 205 9.75 4.64 -20.35
N LEU A 206 9.91 3.31 -20.38
CA LEU A 206 9.45 2.43 -19.29
C LEU A 206 10.14 2.74 -17.96
N ALA A 207 11.45 3.00 -18.00
CA ALA A 207 12.18 3.45 -16.81
C ALA A 207 11.65 4.79 -16.29
N ALA A 208 11.39 5.76 -17.17
CA ALA A 208 10.86 7.07 -16.79
C ALA A 208 9.46 6.98 -16.17
N CYS A 209 8.55 6.20 -16.77
CA CYS A 209 7.22 5.94 -16.22
C CYS A 209 7.28 5.26 -14.85
N THR A 210 8.23 4.33 -14.67
CA THR A 210 8.44 3.64 -13.39
C THR A 210 8.94 4.62 -12.33
N PHE A 211 9.90 5.49 -12.66
CA PHE A 211 10.35 6.54 -11.75
C PHE A 211 9.23 7.50 -11.37
N TYR A 212 8.38 7.92 -12.33
CA TYR A 212 7.24 8.77 -12.03
C TYR A 212 6.29 8.09 -11.02
N ALA A 213 5.97 6.81 -11.25
CA ALA A 213 5.14 6.03 -10.33
C ALA A 213 5.77 5.88 -8.94
N THR A 214 7.08 5.66 -8.86
CA THR A 214 7.81 5.51 -7.60
C THR A 214 7.88 6.82 -6.82
N ILE A 215 8.25 7.91 -7.48
CA ILE A 215 8.52 9.19 -6.82
C ILE A 215 7.23 9.91 -6.44
N PHE A 216 6.27 9.99 -7.35
CA PHE A 216 5.02 10.71 -7.11
C PHE A 216 3.96 9.85 -6.43
N LYS A 217 4.13 8.52 -6.39
CA LYS A 217 3.09 7.55 -6.01
C LYS A 217 1.79 7.73 -6.83
N LYS A 218 1.95 8.16 -8.09
CA LYS A 218 0.86 8.43 -9.06
C LYS A 218 0.99 7.53 -10.28
N SER A 219 -0.14 7.18 -10.88
CA SER A 219 -0.10 6.40 -12.12
C SER A 219 0.42 7.26 -13.28
N PRO A 220 1.39 6.76 -14.09
CA PRO A 220 1.78 7.40 -15.35
C PRO A 220 0.77 7.18 -16.48
N ILE A 221 -0.30 6.39 -16.26
CA ILE A 221 -1.34 6.15 -17.26
C ILE A 221 -2.06 7.46 -17.58
N GLY A 222 -2.14 7.76 -18.88
CA GLY A 222 -2.75 8.99 -19.37
C GLY A 222 -1.79 10.17 -19.50
N SER A 223 -0.49 9.96 -19.27
CA SER A 223 0.54 10.94 -19.63
C SER A 223 0.37 11.33 -21.10
N THR A 224 0.27 12.63 -21.35
CA THR A 224 0.18 13.18 -22.72
C THR A 224 1.54 13.20 -23.42
N PHE A 225 2.62 12.94 -22.68
CA PHE A 225 3.96 12.78 -23.23
C PHE A 225 4.26 11.31 -23.51
N ILE A 226 4.40 10.99 -24.80
CA ILE A 226 4.95 9.73 -25.32
C ILE A 226 6.05 10.14 -26.33
N PRO A 227 7.28 9.60 -26.23
CA PRO A 227 8.34 9.89 -27.19
C PRO A 227 7.88 9.63 -28.63
N SER A 228 8.21 10.53 -29.55
CA SER A 228 7.71 10.51 -30.94
C SER A 228 7.97 9.21 -31.72
N GLN A 229 8.92 8.40 -31.27
CA GLN A 229 9.32 7.12 -31.83
C GLN A 229 8.44 5.95 -31.37
N ILE A 230 7.60 6.16 -30.36
CA ILE A 230 6.74 5.16 -29.74
C ILE A 230 5.31 5.44 -30.19
N ASP A 231 4.64 4.46 -30.79
CA ASP A 231 3.23 4.58 -31.13
C ASP A 231 2.36 4.59 -29.86
N LEU A 232 1.15 5.14 -29.97
CA LEU A 232 0.27 5.33 -28.81
C LEU A 232 -0.10 4.04 -28.08
N VAL A 233 -0.24 2.91 -28.80
CA VAL A 233 -0.63 1.63 -28.20
C VAL A 233 0.51 1.12 -27.33
N THR A 234 1.72 1.09 -27.88
CA THR A 234 2.93 0.69 -27.14
C THR A 234 3.20 1.64 -25.98
N GLY A 235 3.04 2.95 -26.18
CA GLY A 235 3.22 3.96 -25.14
C GLY A 235 2.28 3.76 -23.95
N HIS A 236 0.99 3.51 -24.20
CA HIS A 236 0.03 3.21 -23.14
C HIS A 236 0.32 1.90 -22.41
N LEU A 237 0.72 0.85 -23.13
CA LEU A 237 1.14 -0.40 -22.49
C LEU A 237 2.34 -0.18 -21.56
N ILE A 238 3.34 0.61 -21.99
CA ILE A 238 4.49 0.96 -21.15
C ILE A 238 4.04 1.69 -19.86
N GLN A 239 3.13 2.67 -19.98
CA GLN A 239 2.57 3.37 -18.82
C GLN A 239 1.85 2.40 -17.86
N GLU A 240 1.03 1.48 -18.40
CA GLU A 240 0.29 0.51 -17.61
C GLU A 240 1.22 -0.45 -16.86
N VAL A 241 2.21 -1.02 -17.54
CA VAL A 241 3.18 -1.94 -16.92
C VAL A 241 3.97 -1.25 -15.81
N ALA A 242 4.43 -0.02 -16.04
CA ALA A 242 5.12 0.76 -15.02
C ALA A 242 4.20 1.05 -13.81
N SER A 243 2.96 1.48 -14.07
CA SER A 243 1.95 1.76 -13.04
C SER A 243 1.71 0.55 -12.14
N ASN A 244 1.34 -0.58 -12.74
CA ASN A 244 0.97 -1.78 -12.00
C ASN A 244 2.18 -2.37 -11.26
N THR A 245 3.36 -2.33 -11.88
CA THR A 245 4.58 -2.83 -11.21
C THR A 245 4.88 -2.09 -9.91
N VAL A 246 4.68 -0.77 -9.88
CA VAL A 246 5.00 0.05 -8.71
C VAL A 246 3.82 0.11 -7.72
N LEU A 247 2.66 0.57 -8.17
CA LEU A 247 1.56 0.98 -7.30
C LEU A 247 0.86 -0.21 -6.63
N ASP A 248 0.89 -1.39 -7.25
CA ASP A 248 0.30 -2.60 -6.66
C ASP A 248 1.20 -3.21 -5.56
N SER A 249 2.40 -2.66 -5.34
CA SER A 249 3.42 -3.29 -4.48
C SER A 249 4.36 -2.28 -3.81
N LEU A 250 3.90 -1.08 -3.47
CA LEU A 250 4.70 0.00 -2.87
C LEU A 250 5.59 -0.46 -1.70
N SER A 251 5.03 -1.28 -0.79
CA SER A 251 5.76 -1.81 0.37
C SER A 251 6.88 -2.78 -0.01
N THR A 252 6.72 -3.54 -1.10
CA THR A 252 7.78 -4.44 -1.61
C THR A 252 9.00 -3.65 -2.08
N TRP A 253 8.77 -2.42 -2.55
CA TRP A 253 9.80 -1.53 -3.09
C TRP A 253 10.37 -0.59 -2.03
N ASN A 254 9.98 -0.76 -0.77
CA ASN A 254 10.30 0.14 0.32
C ASN A 254 9.97 1.61 0.00
N VAL A 255 8.92 1.87 -0.77
CA VAL A 255 8.45 3.23 -1.02
C VAL A 255 7.73 3.73 0.24
N PHE A 256 8.02 4.96 0.67
CA PHE A 256 7.33 5.58 1.81
C PHE A 256 5.83 5.75 1.53
N ASN A 257 5.00 4.96 2.21
CA ASN A 257 3.57 4.89 1.96
C ASN A 257 2.79 4.52 3.22
N ALA A 258 1.75 5.30 3.51
CA ALA A 258 0.82 5.00 4.61
C ALA A 258 -0.23 3.98 4.15
N ASP A 259 -0.38 2.88 4.87
CA ASP A 259 -1.47 1.94 4.65
C ASP A 259 -1.83 1.17 5.92
N PHE A 260 -3.09 0.72 6.01
CA PHE A 260 -3.54 -0.10 7.12
C PHE A 260 -4.75 -0.97 6.79
N SER A 261 -5.00 -1.93 7.67
CA SER A 261 -6.27 -2.65 7.73
C SER A 261 -6.82 -2.66 9.15
N ALA A 262 -8.12 -2.92 9.28
CA ALA A 262 -8.80 -3.04 10.57
C ALA A 262 -9.73 -4.25 10.58
N ASP A 263 -9.66 -5.04 11.66
CA ASP A 263 -10.63 -6.11 11.94
C ASP A 263 -11.76 -5.57 12.83
N THR A 264 -12.88 -5.26 12.20
CA THR A 264 -14.07 -4.69 12.87
C THR A 264 -15.05 -5.75 13.34
N THR A 265 -14.67 -7.04 13.35
CA THR A 265 -15.57 -8.14 13.78
C THR A 265 -15.76 -8.18 15.30
N SER A 266 -14.91 -7.50 16.05
CA SER A 266 -14.97 -7.43 17.51
C SER A 266 -14.70 -6.01 18.04
N ASN A 267 -14.92 -5.83 19.34
CA ASN A 267 -14.56 -4.61 20.07
C ASN A 267 -13.77 -5.05 21.32
N PRO A 268 -12.48 -4.69 21.45
CA PRO A 268 -11.72 -3.73 20.65
C PRO A 268 -11.52 -4.14 19.18
N VAL A 269 -11.45 -3.13 18.30
CA VAL A 269 -11.06 -3.28 16.90
C VAL A 269 -9.54 -3.41 16.85
N SER A 270 -9.05 -4.43 16.17
CA SER A 270 -7.62 -4.64 15.93
C SER A 270 -7.19 -3.93 14.67
N PHE A 271 -6.17 -3.10 14.75
CA PHE A 271 -5.57 -2.43 13.58
C PHE A 271 -4.24 -3.07 13.24
N THR A 272 -3.96 -3.22 11.95
CA THR A 272 -2.67 -3.69 11.44
C THR A 272 -2.06 -2.62 10.56
N ASN A 273 -0.86 -2.18 10.92
CA ASN A 273 -0.10 -1.25 10.10
C ASN A 273 0.51 -1.99 8.90
N LEU A 274 0.21 -1.51 7.70
CA LEU A 274 0.75 -2.03 6.43
C LEU A 274 1.69 -1.02 5.75
N SER A 275 2.02 0.08 6.45
CA SER A 275 2.88 1.14 5.95
C SER A 275 4.32 0.67 5.74
N SER A 276 5.06 1.39 4.90
CA SER A 276 6.46 1.10 4.58
C SER A 276 7.35 2.35 4.67
N ASN A 277 8.64 2.12 4.91
CA ASN A 277 9.71 3.12 4.93
C ASN A 277 9.46 4.35 5.83
N TYR A 278 9.04 4.13 7.09
CA TYR A 278 8.71 5.20 8.04
C TYR A 278 9.47 5.07 9.37
N ASP A 279 9.68 6.19 10.05
CA ASP A 279 10.35 6.28 11.36
C ASP A 279 9.35 6.31 12.51
N SER A 280 8.22 7.00 12.31
CA SER A 280 7.18 7.15 13.33
C SER A 280 5.79 7.26 12.72
N LEU A 281 4.77 7.03 13.56
CA LEU A 281 3.38 7.05 13.14
C LEU A 281 2.46 7.57 14.24
N VAL A 282 1.26 7.98 13.83
CA VAL A 282 0.16 8.35 14.71
C VAL A 282 -1.17 7.85 14.13
N TRP A 283 -1.93 7.15 14.95
CA TRP A 283 -3.31 6.76 14.66
C TRP A 283 -4.29 7.77 15.20
N PHE A 284 -5.34 8.07 14.44
CA PHE A 284 -6.54 8.77 14.90
C PHE A 284 -7.76 7.91 14.61
N PHE A 285 -8.52 7.54 15.65
CA PHE A 285 -9.61 6.58 15.51
C PHE A 285 -10.97 7.21 15.14
N GLY A 286 -11.01 8.52 14.93
CA GLY A 286 -12.23 9.25 14.55
C GLY A 286 -13.23 9.48 15.69
N ASP A 287 -12.93 9.01 16.91
CA ASP A 287 -13.75 9.21 18.13
C ASP A 287 -13.12 10.18 19.15
N GLY A 288 -12.02 10.83 18.76
CA GLY A 288 -11.23 11.73 19.60
C GLY A 288 -10.02 11.07 20.28
N ASN A 289 -9.85 9.75 20.18
CA ASN A 289 -8.68 9.03 20.69
C ASN A 289 -7.61 8.81 19.60
N SER A 290 -6.37 8.57 20.05
CA SER A 290 -5.20 8.33 19.20
C SER A 290 -4.27 7.27 19.79
N SER A 291 -3.37 6.71 18.99
CA SER A 291 -2.30 5.81 19.45
C SER A 291 -0.98 6.05 18.71
N LEU A 292 0.12 5.69 19.35
CA LEU A 292 1.47 5.63 18.77
C LEU A 292 1.96 4.17 18.62
N ASP A 293 1.16 3.19 19.02
CA ASP A 293 1.49 1.78 18.87
C ASP A 293 1.46 1.39 17.39
N ASN A 294 2.32 0.46 16.99
CA ASN A 294 2.36 0.01 15.60
C ASN A 294 1.05 -0.67 15.18
N ASP A 295 0.57 -1.61 15.99
CA ASP A 295 -0.65 -2.39 15.74
C ASP A 295 -1.62 -2.25 16.94
N PRO A 296 -2.34 -1.13 17.07
CA PRO A 296 -3.15 -0.86 18.25
C PRO A 296 -4.44 -1.67 18.27
N ASN A 297 -4.93 -1.95 19.48
CA ASN A 297 -6.30 -2.39 19.72
C ASN A 297 -7.10 -1.22 20.31
N HIS A 298 -8.20 -0.82 19.67
CA HIS A 298 -8.98 0.33 20.12
C HIS A 298 -10.44 -0.03 20.42
N SER A 299 -10.92 0.37 21.61
CA SER A 299 -12.30 0.13 22.03
C SER A 299 -13.19 1.32 21.70
N TYR A 300 -14.25 1.09 20.92
CA TYR A 300 -15.25 2.12 20.64
C TYR A 300 -16.40 2.06 21.65
N ASN A 301 -16.81 3.23 22.17
CA ASN A 301 -17.91 3.36 23.14
C ASN A 301 -19.31 3.37 22.50
N SER A 302 -19.38 3.62 21.19
CA SER A 302 -20.63 3.67 20.42
C SER A 302 -20.44 3.04 19.06
N ALA A 303 -21.47 2.36 18.56
CA ALA A 303 -21.50 1.87 17.19
C ALA A 303 -21.72 3.05 16.24
N GLY A 304 -21.13 2.98 15.04
CA GLY A 304 -21.21 4.05 14.06
C GLY A 304 -20.14 3.94 12.99
N SER A 305 -20.20 4.86 12.03
CA SER A 305 -19.14 5.04 11.04
C SER A 305 -18.07 5.96 11.64
N PHE A 306 -16.83 5.47 11.65
CA PHE A 306 -15.66 6.23 12.11
C PHE A 306 -14.68 6.36 10.95
N GLN A 307 -14.13 7.56 10.78
CA GLN A 307 -13.00 7.79 9.87
C GLN A 307 -11.73 7.56 10.65
N ILE A 308 -11.07 6.45 10.38
CA ILE A 308 -9.76 6.12 10.96
C ILE A 308 -8.70 6.70 10.03
N GLN A 309 -7.73 7.37 10.62
CA GLN A 309 -6.60 7.96 9.92
C GLN A 309 -5.29 7.44 10.50
N LEU A 310 -4.36 7.08 9.63
CA LEU A 310 -2.97 6.79 9.97
C LEU A 310 -2.09 7.83 9.29
N VAL A 311 -1.26 8.50 10.08
CA VAL A 311 -0.23 9.43 9.62
C VAL A 311 1.12 8.83 9.92
N ILE A 312 1.98 8.73 8.92
CA ILE A 312 3.36 8.28 9.07
C ILE A 312 4.32 9.42 8.75
N TYR A 313 5.52 9.34 9.33
CA TYR A 313 6.60 10.28 9.13
C TYR A 313 7.89 9.52 8.86
N THR A 314 8.70 10.04 7.95
CA THR A 314 10.05 9.51 7.68
C THR A 314 11.03 10.67 7.53
N ASN A 315 12.32 10.36 7.43
CA ASN A 315 13.39 11.31 7.16
C ASN A 315 13.39 12.42 8.22
N ASP A 316 13.44 12.04 9.50
CA ASP A 316 13.35 12.94 10.66
C ASP A 316 12.08 13.81 10.69
N GLY A 317 11.01 13.37 10.03
CA GLY A 317 9.73 14.07 9.95
C GLY A 317 9.61 15.08 8.81
N CYS A 318 10.57 15.12 7.88
CA CYS A 318 10.47 15.98 6.70
C CYS A 318 9.38 15.51 5.73
N LEU A 319 9.19 14.19 5.62
CA LEU A 319 8.17 13.59 4.79
C LEU A 319 7.03 13.07 5.65
N THR A 320 5.80 13.33 5.21
CA THR A 320 4.59 12.80 5.84
C THR A 320 3.69 12.20 4.78
N ASP A 321 3.05 11.08 5.12
CA ASP A 321 1.99 10.49 4.33
C ASP A 321 0.81 10.16 5.23
N THR A 322 -0.39 10.23 4.66
CA THR A 322 -1.63 10.07 5.41
C THR A 322 -2.63 9.26 4.61
N VAL A 323 -3.14 8.21 5.23
CA VAL A 323 -4.23 7.40 4.70
C VAL A 323 -5.45 7.48 5.62
N SER A 324 -6.65 7.42 5.04
CA SER A 324 -7.89 7.50 5.80
C SER A 324 -8.94 6.56 5.22
N TYR A 325 -9.48 5.69 6.07
CA TYR A 325 -10.53 4.74 5.72
C TYR A 325 -11.73 4.91 6.64
N SER A 326 -12.93 4.75 6.08
CA SER A 326 -14.17 4.75 6.87
C SER A 326 -14.58 3.33 7.19
N TYR A 327 -14.66 3.01 8.49
CA TYR A 327 -15.10 1.71 8.99
C TYR A 327 -16.42 1.86 9.74
N ASN A 328 -17.34 0.94 9.51
CA ASN A 328 -18.56 0.82 10.30
C ASN A 328 -18.29 -0.10 11.48
N ILE A 329 -18.22 0.49 12.68
CA ILE A 329 -18.05 -0.26 13.92
C ILE A 329 -19.43 -0.61 14.43
N SER A 330 -19.73 -1.91 14.44
CA SER A 330 -20.97 -2.45 15.00
C SER A 330 -20.65 -3.37 16.17
N PHE A 331 -21.39 -3.23 17.25
CA PHE A 331 -21.36 -4.23 18.31
C PHE A 331 -22.19 -5.42 17.85
N SER A 332 -21.59 -6.61 17.80
CA SER A 332 -22.37 -7.83 17.76
C SER A 332 -23.12 -7.95 19.08
N ASN A 333 -24.36 -7.47 19.09
CA ASN A 333 -25.29 -7.96 20.10
C ASN A 333 -25.41 -9.46 19.84
N LYS A 334 -25.29 -10.31 20.87
CA LYS A 334 -25.52 -11.78 20.79
C LYS A 334 -26.88 -12.20 20.18
N LEU A 335 -27.71 -11.26 19.75
CA LEU A 335 -28.91 -11.44 18.93
C LEU A 335 -28.60 -11.90 17.50
N ASP A 336 -27.48 -11.49 16.90
CA ASP A 336 -27.15 -11.85 15.50
C ASP A 336 -26.65 -13.31 15.35
N GLU A 337 -26.19 -13.90 16.45
CA GLU A 337 -25.78 -15.31 16.51
C GLU A 337 -26.99 -16.29 16.53
N GLN A 338 -28.19 -15.81 16.88
CA GLN A 338 -29.42 -16.62 16.88
C GLN A 338 -30.01 -16.77 15.48
N GLN A 339 -29.99 -15.69 14.69
CA GLN A 339 -30.52 -15.71 13.33
C GLN A 339 -29.62 -16.51 12.38
N SER A 340 -28.29 -16.43 12.56
CA SER A 340 -27.35 -17.29 11.82
C SER A 340 -27.47 -18.78 12.16
N LYS A 341 -27.98 -19.11 13.36
CA LYS A 341 -28.30 -20.49 13.79
C LYS A 341 -29.74 -20.92 13.46
N GLY A 342 -30.50 -20.13 12.70
CA GLY A 342 -31.85 -20.48 12.25
C GLY A 342 -32.96 -20.36 13.31
N ILE A 343 -32.71 -19.66 14.42
CA ILE A 343 -33.70 -19.40 15.47
C ILE A 343 -34.36 -18.05 15.20
N TYR A 344 -35.66 -18.06 14.91
CA TYR A 344 -36.43 -16.87 14.59
C TYR A 344 -37.61 -16.73 15.55
N ILE A 345 -37.86 -15.54 16.07
CA ILE A 345 -38.98 -15.30 17.01
C ILE A 345 -39.96 -14.33 16.36
N PHE A 346 -41.20 -14.76 16.17
CA PHE A 346 -42.21 -13.99 15.46
C PHE A 346 -43.65 -14.29 15.95
N PRO A 347 -44.57 -13.34 15.83
CA PRO A 347 -44.29 -11.92 15.57
C PRO A 347 -43.57 -11.28 16.77
N ASN A 348 -42.79 -10.22 16.53
CA ASN A 348 -42.26 -9.34 17.57
C ASN A 348 -42.29 -7.90 17.01
N PRO A 349 -43.16 -7.00 17.50
CA PRO A 349 -44.05 -7.15 18.66
C PRO A 349 -45.14 -8.23 18.50
N PHE A 350 -45.54 -8.87 19.60
CA PHE A 350 -46.56 -9.92 19.62
C PHE A 350 -47.84 -9.50 20.34
N SER A 351 -48.96 -10.06 19.91
CA SER A 351 -50.26 -9.92 20.58
C SER A 351 -50.50 -11.12 21.50
N ASN A 352 -51.29 -12.11 21.11
CA ASN A 352 -51.68 -13.21 22.01
C ASN A 352 -50.80 -14.45 21.86
N LEU A 353 -50.03 -14.50 20.78
CA LEU A 353 -49.22 -15.66 20.42
C LEU A 353 -47.84 -15.19 19.99
N ILE A 354 -46.83 -15.93 20.43
CA ILE A 354 -45.46 -15.79 19.96
C ILE A 354 -44.94 -17.17 19.58
N THR A 355 -44.28 -17.25 18.43
CA THR A 355 -43.71 -18.47 17.87
C THR A 355 -42.20 -18.35 17.76
N ILE A 356 -41.51 -19.44 18.08
CA ILE A 356 -40.07 -19.57 17.99
C ILE A 356 -39.79 -20.65 16.95
N ASN A 357 -39.17 -20.30 15.83
CA ASN A 357 -38.62 -21.28 14.92
C ASN A 357 -37.45 -21.99 15.59
N ILE A 358 -37.52 -23.31 15.70
CA ILE A 358 -36.46 -24.14 16.26
C ILE A 358 -35.96 -25.03 15.12
N PRO A 359 -34.66 -24.99 14.77
CA PRO A 359 -34.11 -25.89 13.76
C PRO A 359 -34.31 -27.37 14.13
N ASP A 360 -34.53 -28.23 13.13
CA ASP A 360 -34.80 -29.67 13.33
C ASP A 360 -33.66 -30.42 14.05
N SER A 361 -32.45 -29.86 14.08
CA SER A 361 -31.31 -30.35 14.84
C SER A 361 -31.54 -30.35 16.37
N HIS A 362 -32.51 -29.58 16.87
CA HIS A 362 -32.79 -29.43 18.29
C HIS A 362 -34.11 -30.10 18.71
N LYS A 363 -34.05 -31.39 19.02
CA LYS A 363 -35.22 -32.19 19.43
C LYS A 363 -35.75 -31.91 20.84
N SER A 364 -34.96 -31.24 21.69
CA SER A 364 -35.34 -30.86 23.06
C SER A 364 -34.93 -29.43 23.33
N PHE A 365 -35.87 -28.63 23.83
CA PHE A 365 -35.66 -27.24 24.18
C PHE A 365 -36.56 -26.82 25.33
N ARG A 366 -36.15 -25.78 26.06
CA ARG A 366 -36.95 -25.11 27.09
C ARG A 366 -36.94 -23.62 26.83
N ILE A 367 -38.09 -22.98 27.00
CA ILE A 367 -38.26 -21.55 26.81
C ILE A 367 -38.74 -20.94 28.13
N GLU A 368 -38.08 -19.88 28.57
CA GLU A 368 -38.40 -19.16 29.80
C GLU A 368 -38.68 -17.69 29.49
N PHE A 369 -39.82 -17.18 29.92
CA PHE A 369 -40.19 -15.76 29.83
C PHE A 369 -39.90 -15.08 31.15
N TYR A 370 -39.19 -13.96 31.08
CA TYR A 370 -38.97 -13.05 32.19
C TYR A 370 -39.58 -11.69 31.87
N ASP A 371 -40.14 -11.04 32.87
CA ASP A 371 -40.51 -9.63 32.74
C ASP A 371 -39.26 -8.73 32.75
N PHE A 372 -39.46 -7.42 32.57
CA PHE A 372 -38.36 -6.45 32.55
C PHE A 372 -37.60 -6.33 33.88
N SER A 373 -38.21 -6.77 35.00
CA SER A 373 -37.58 -6.79 36.32
C SER A 373 -36.72 -8.04 36.56
N GLY A 374 -36.78 -9.01 35.63
CA GLY A 374 -36.08 -10.29 35.74
C GLY A 374 -36.89 -11.36 36.48
N GLN A 375 -38.18 -11.12 36.77
CA GLN A 375 -39.05 -12.14 37.36
C GLN A 375 -39.45 -13.16 36.29
N LEU A 376 -39.30 -14.46 36.59
CA LEU A 376 -39.76 -15.54 35.72
C LEU A 376 -41.30 -15.58 35.69
N ILE A 377 -41.87 -15.46 34.49
CA ILE A 377 -43.32 -15.39 34.25
C ILE A 377 -43.87 -16.72 33.73
N LYS A 378 -43.14 -17.39 32.83
CA LYS A 378 -43.62 -18.63 32.19
C LYS A 378 -42.49 -19.52 31.72
N ILE A 379 -42.67 -20.84 31.82
CA ILE A 379 -41.82 -21.85 31.17
C ILE A 379 -42.67 -22.57 30.12
N SER A 380 -42.09 -22.83 28.94
CA SER A 380 -42.71 -23.59 27.85
C SER A 380 -41.72 -24.59 27.26
N HIS A 381 -42.24 -25.73 26.82
CA HIS A 381 -41.53 -26.72 25.99
C HIS A 381 -42.17 -26.83 24.59
N LYS A 382 -43.01 -25.86 24.23
CA LYS A 382 -43.66 -25.73 22.92
C LYS A 382 -43.12 -24.49 22.22
N ASN A 383 -42.98 -24.58 20.90
CA ASN A 383 -42.49 -23.51 20.04
C ASN A 383 -43.52 -22.41 19.77
N SER A 384 -44.81 -22.69 20.00
CA SER A 384 -45.90 -21.70 19.92
C SER A 384 -46.49 -21.51 21.32
N ILE A 385 -46.49 -20.27 21.79
CA ILE A 385 -46.72 -19.94 23.19
C ILE A 385 -47.84 -18.90 23.28
N ASP A 386 -48.94 -19.30 23.91
CA ASP A 386 -50.03 -18.39 24.27
C ASP A 386 -49.60 -17.51 25.45
N VAL A 387 -49.66 -16.21 25.21
CA VAL A 387 -49.24 -15.11 26.07
C VAL A 387 -50.35 -14.06 26.19
N SER A 388 -51.60 -14.43 25.90
CA SER A 388 -52.78 -13.58 26.05
C SER A 388 -52.92 -12.95 27.45
N ASN A 389 -52.47 -13.67 28.48
CA ASN A 389 -52.51 -13.22 29.87
C ASN A 389 -51.34 -12.29 30.27
N PHE A 390 -50.40 -12.00 29.36
CA PHE A 390 -49.27 -11.11 29.65
C PHE A 390 -49.72 -9.66 29.52
N LYS A 391 -49.21 -8.79 30.40
CA LYS A 391 -49.42 -7.34 30.28
C LYS A 391 -48.59 -6.81 29.10
N SER A 392 -49.07 -5.76 28.42
CA SER A 392 -48.25 -5.09 27.41
C SER A 392 -46.96 -4.55 28.04
N GLY A 393 -45.83 -4.70 27.35
CA GLY A 393 -44.52 -4.37 27.90
C GLY A 393 -43.37 -5.16 27.30
N LEU A 394 -42.16 -4.88 27.82
CA LEU A 394 -40.92 -5.55 27.42
C LEU A 394 -40.71 -6.84 28.23
N TYR A 395 -40.37 -7.91 27.53
CA TYR A 395 -40.03 -9.21 28.11
C TYR A 395 -38.69 -9.72 27.58
N TYR A 396 -38.07 -10.60 28.36
CA TYR A 396 -36.89 -11.37 27.95
C TYR A 396 -37.27 -12.84 27.80
N LEU A 397 -36.98 -13.39 26.63
CA LEU A 397 -37.16 -14.80 26.31
C LEU A 397 -35.81 -15.50 26.39
N LYS A 398 -35.66 -16.52 27.23
CA LYS A 398 -34.48 -17.40 27.23
C LYS A 398 -34.84 -18.77 26.64
N THR A 399 -34.17 -19.15 25.56
CA THR A 399 -34.31 -20.45 24.91
C THR A 399 -33.08 -21.30 25.21
N TYR A 400 -33.29 -22.48 25.77
CA TYR A 400 -32.26 -23.41 26.18
C TYR A 400 -32.23 -24.63 25.24
N PHE A 401 -31.04 -24.98 24.77
CA PHE A 401 -30.75 -26.22 24.02
C PHE A 401 -29.63 -26.97 24.71
N GLY A 402 -29.97 -27.88 25.65
CA GLY A 402 -28.95 -28.49 26.50
C GLY A 402 -28.24 -27.43 27.35
N ASN A 403 -26.95 -27.21 27.10
CA ASN A 403 -26.13 -26.21 27.81
C ASN A 403 -26.15 -24.82 27.17
N ASP A 404 -26.62 -24.70 25.92
CA ASP A 404 -26.66 -23.44 25.20
C ASP A 404 -27.89 -22.62 25.60
N VAL A 405 -27.69 -21.32 25.85
CA VAL A 405 -28.76 -20.40 26.25
C VAL A 405 -28.76 -19.17 25.37
N PHE A 406 -29.91 -18.90 24.77
CA PHE A 406 -30.17 -17.81 23.86
C PHE A 406 -31.17 -16.85 24.48
N THR A 407 -30.82 -15.58 24.64
CA THR A 407 -31.73 -14.57 25.22
C THR A 407 -32.21 -13.59 24.14
N THR A 408 -33.51 -13.30 24.08
CA THR A 408 -34.13 -12.39 23.11
C THR A 408 -35.06 -11.41 23.82
N LYS A 409 -35.03 -10.13 23.43
CA LYS A 409 -36.02 -9.14 23.87
C LYS A 409 -37.26 -9.19 22.98
N VAL A 410 -38.43 -9.29 23.58
CA VAL A 410 -39.71 -9.35 22.87
C VAL A 410 -40.70 -8.37 23.48
N VAL A 411 -41.54 -7.75 22.64
CA VAL A 411 -42.47 -6.69 23.05
C VAL A 411 -43.90 -7.21 22.91
N LYS A 412 -44.64 -7.24 24.03
CA LYS A 412 -46.09 -7.47 24.04
C LYS A 412 -46.77 -6.15 23.76
N ILE A 413 -47.58 -6.10 22.71
CA ILE A 413 -48.51 -4.99 22.42
C ILE A 413 -49.90 -5.29 22.93
#